data_AF-A0A937VJQ8-F1
#
_entry.id   AF-A0A937VJQ8-F1
#
_cell.length_a   1.000
_cell.length_b   1.000
_cell.length_c   1.000
_cell.angle_alpha   90.00
_cell.angle_beta   90.00
_cell.angle_gamma   90.00
#
_symmetry.space_group_name_H-M   'P 1'
#
loop_
_entity.id
_entity.type
_entity.pdbx_description
1 polymer ?
#
loop_
_entity_poly.entity_id
_entity_poly.type
_entity_poly.pdbx_seq_one_letter_code
_entity_poly.pdbx_strand_id
1 'polypeptide(L)'
;MSDVGIIDRAVAAALPLVPTRLVRTFAAPYIGGETLEQALCVVRRLNAAGLAASLDVLGEHVHDEAGVRTMVAAYRQALAALAAGSADSGVSVKPSALGAAIDWDLCHDAVVEVLDGAAASSAGGGRFVRLDMEESATVDGTLALYRRLREEGHERVGIVLQARLWRTSGDVKALADLRPDVRLCKGIYLEPPSVGMQDREAIRHSFSALLRQLLRGGSRVAIATHDEVLVTDALAAVDEYAVPAAGCELQMLLGVRGDLARTLRRAGHRVRIYVPFGQDVFGYSVRRLRENPAVAGHVARALAADLARGVRQGRRRPGGGGVR
;
A
#
# COMPACT_ATOMS: atom_id res chain seq x y z
N MET A 1 -17.36 22.66 14.89
CA MET A 1 -17.27 22.77 13.42
C MET A 1 -15.85 23.22 13.11
N SER A 2 -15.01 22.32 12.63
CA SER A 2 -13.55 22.41 12.71
C SER A 2 -12.93 23.13 11.52
N ASP A 3 -12.27 24.27 11.76
CA ASP A 3 -11.44 25.04 10.82
C ASP A 3 -10.37 24.21 10.09
N VAL A 4 -10.02 23.05 10.66
CA VAL A 4 -9.09 22.05 10.09
C VAL A 4 -9.57 21.53 8.72
N GLY A 5 -10.87 21.35 8.52
CA GLY A 5 -11.42 20.77 7.28
C GLY A 5 -11.35 21.72 6.06
N ILE A 6 -11.29 23.03 6.29
CA ILE A 6 -11.17 24.03 5.22
C ILE A 6 -9.70 24.14 4.77
N ILE A 7 -8.78 24.12 5.73
CA ILE A 7 -7.33 24.13 5.45
C ILE A 7 -6.93 22.86 4.70
N ASP A 8 -7.43 21.69 5.11
CA ASP A 8 -7.14 20.41 4.43
C ASP A 8 -7.68 20.37 3.00
N ARG A 9 -8.87 20.93 2.75
CA ARG A 9 -9.42 21.10 1.38
C ARG A 9 -8.61 22.06 0.54
N ALA A 10 -8.18 23.19 1.10
CA ALA A 10 -7.39 24.19 0.39
C ALA A 10 -6.01 23.63 -0.01
N VAL A 11 -5.36 22.86 0.87
CA VAL A 11 -4.08 22.21 0.56
C VAL A 11 -4.26 21.08 -0.46
N ALA A 12 -5.32 20.26 -0.34
CA ALA A 12 -5.65 19.23 -1.33
C ALA A 12 -5.98 19.81 -2.72
N ALA A 13 -6.60 21.00 -2.77
CA ALA A 13 -6.90 21.73 -3.99
C ALA A 13 -5.66 22.42 -4.60
N ALA A 14 -4.69 22.82 -3.77
CA ALA A 14 -3.42 23.38 -4.22
C ALA A 14 -2.39 22.32 -4.64
N LEU A 15 -2.61 21.05 -4.29
CA LEU A 15 -1.69 19.95 -4.57
C LEU A 15 -1.33 19.75 -6.06
N PRO A 16 -2.27 19.89 -7.02
CA PRO A 16 -1.95 19.84 -8.45
C PRO A 16 -1.05 20.99 -8.92
N LEU A 17 -0.96 22.08 -8.15
CA LEU A 17 -0.11 23.24 -8.44
C LEU A 17 1.31 23.08 -7.88
N VAL A 18 1.57 22.03 -7.10
CA VAL A 18 2.91 21.76 -6.56
C VAL A 18 3.79 21.22 -7.68
N PRO A 19 4.94 21.85 -7.98
CA PRO A 19 5.83 21.38 -9.03
C PRO A 19 6.25 19.92 -8.82
N THR A 20 6.25 19.12 -9.89
CA THR A 20 6.58 17.68 -9.86
C THR A 20 7.90 17.39 -9.14
N ARG A 21 8.90 18.26 -9.27
CA ARG A 21 10.19 18.14 -8.57
C ARG A 21 10.06 18.22 -7.05
N LEU A 22 9.20 19.09 -6.54
CA LEU A 22 8.92 19.19 -5.10
C LEU A 22 8.17 17.95 -4.60
N VAL A 23 7.16 17.48 -5.35
CA VAL A 23 6.44 16.25 -5.01
C VAL A 23 7.40 15.05 -4.95
N ARG A 24 8.32 14.92 -5.90
CA ARG A 24 9.35 13.84 -5.89
C ARG A 24 10.24 13.89 -4.65
N THR A 25 10.69 15.07 -4.22
CA THR A 25 11.52 15.23 -3.01
C THR A 25 10.76 14.79 -1.75
N PHE A 26 9.47 15.09 -1.64
CA PHE A 26 8.64 14.66 -0.50
C PHE A 26 8.23 13.19 -0.57
N ALA A 27 8.08 12.65 -1.78
CA ALA A 27 7.72 11.26 -2.03
C ALA A 27 8.87 10.28 -1.80
N ALA A 28 10.11 10.73 -1.98
CA ALA A 28 11.31 9.89 -1.95
C ALA A 28 11.42 8.95 -0.73
N PRO A 29 11.06 9.36 0.51
CA PRO A 29 11.08 8.45 1.65
C PRO A 29 10.05 7.31 1.58
N TYR A 30 8.99 7.47 0.78
CA TYR A 30 7.81 6.60 0.73
C TYR A 30 7.79 5.65 -0.48
N ILE A 31 8.81 5.72 -1.34
CA ILE A 31 8.91 4.94 -2.60
C ILE A 31 10.28 4.27 -2.65
N GLY A 32 10.32 3.03 -3.14
CA GLY A 32 11.54 2.23 -3.29
C GLY A 32 12.49 2.75 -4.37
N GLY A 33 12.01 3.61 -5.25
CA GLY A 33 12.74 4.20 -6.37
C GLY A 33 11.87 4.33 -7.62
N GLU A 34 12.43 4.93 -8.66
CA GLU A 34 11.82 4.99 -10.00
C GLU A 34 12.12 3.72 -10.81
N THR A 35 13.16 2.95 -10.44
CA THR A 35 13.56 1.72 -11.13
C THR A 35 13.51 0.48 -10.22
N LEU A 36 13.46 -0.70 -10.84
CA LEU A 36 13.48 -1.97 -10.14
C LEU A 36 14.77 -2.16 -9.32
N GLU A 37 15.92 -1.74 -9.83
CA GLU A 37 17.22 -1.86 -9.15
C GLU A 37 17.25 -1.07 -7.84
N GLN A 38 16.68 0.14 -7.86
CA GLN A 38 16.54 0.98 -6.67
C GLN A 38 15.62 0.30 -5.65
N ALA A 39 14.48 -0.22 -6.10
CA ALA A 39 13.53 -0.94 -5.25
C ALA A 39 14.19 -2.17 -4.61
N LEU A 40 14.96 -2.95 -5.37
CA LEU A 40 15.71 -4.10 -4.87
C LEU A 40 16.77 -3.71 -3.83
N CYS A 41 17.44 -2.56 -4.01
CA CYS A 41 18.37 -2.04 -3.00
C CYS A 41 17.64 -1.75 -1.67
N VAL A 42 16.44 -1.14 -1.75
CA VAL A 42 15.60 -0.89 -0.58
C VAL A 42 15.15 -2.20 0.07
N VAL A 43 14.69 -3.17 -0.71
CA VAL A 43 14.29 -4.50 -0.21
C VAL A 43 15.44 -5.20 0.50
N ARG A 44 16.65 -5.23 -0.08
CA ARG A 44 17.83 -5.84 0.55
C ARG A 44 18.17 -5.17 1.88
N ARG A 45 18.11 -3.84 1.95
CA ARG A 45 18.34 -3.09 3.20
C ARG A 45 17.30 -3.43 4.27
N LEU A 46 16.03 -3.59 3.89
CA LEU A 46 14.96 -4.01 4.80
C LEU A 46 15.19 -5.44 5.30
N ASN A 47 15.50 -6.37 4.39
CA ASN A 47 15.80 -7.76 4.74
C ASN A 47 17.03 -7.88 5.66
N ALA A 48 18.08 -7.10 5.42
CA ALA A 48 19.25 -7.03 6.31
C ALA A 48 18.91 -6.50 7.71
N ALA A 49 17.86 -5.68 7.84
CA ALA A 49 17.32 -5.23 9.12
C ALA A 49 16.29 -6.22 9.73
N GLY A 50 16.12 -7.40 9.13
CA GLY A 50 15.18 -8.43 9.57
C GLY A 50 13.72 -8.14 9.23
N LEU A 51 13.44 -7.15 8.36
CA LEU A 51 12.10 -6.81 7.89
C LEU A 51 11.84 -7.49 6.55
N ALA A 52 10.65 -8.07 6.37
CA ALA A 52 10.21 -8.58 5.07
C ALA A 52 9.75 -7.42 4.17
N ALA A 53 9.62 -7.65 2.86
CA ALA A 53 9.09 -6.65 1.94
C ALA A 53 7.89 -7.15 1.12
N SER A 54 7.12 -6.23 0.57
CA SER A 54 6.14 -6.47 -0.49
C SER A 54 6.35 -5.40 -1.55
N LEU A 55 6.80 -5.78 -2.74
CA LEU A 55 6.95 -4.84 -3.85
C LEU A 55 5.59 -4.54 -4.47
N ASP A 56 5.36 -3.30 -4.87
CA ASP A 56 4.22 -2.83 -5.66
C ASP A 56 4.75 -2.10 -6.88
N VAL A 57 4.34 -2.54 -8.08
CA VAL A 57 4.75 -1.92 -9.34
C VAL A 57 3.77 -0.80 -9.63
N LEU A 58 4.24 0.44 -9.55
CA LEU A 58 3.44 1.61 -9.90
C LEU A 58 3.32 1.71 -11.42
N GLY A 59 2.11 1.42 -11.91
CA GLY A 59 1.71 1.62 -13.28
C GLY A 59 0.77 2.81 -13.45
N GLU A 60 0.77 3.39 -14.65
CA GLU A 60 -0.30 4.27 -15.11
C GLU A 60 -1.62 3.50 -15.24
N HIS A 61 -2.74 4.21 -15.38
CA HIS A 61 -4.05 3.56 -15.56
C HIS A 61 -4.03 2.73 -16.85
N VAL A 62 -4.13 1.42 -16.70
CA VAL A 62 -4.13 0.46 -17.81
C VAL A 62 -5.53 0.43 -18.43
N HIS A 63 -5.61 0.72 -19.72
CA HIS A 63 -6.88 0.85 -20.45
C HIS A 63 -7.00 -0.06 -21.68
N ASP A 64 -5.93 -0.78 -22.01
CA ASP A 64 -5.90 -1.74 -23.12
C ASP A 64 -5.08 -2.99 -22.76
N GLU A 65 -5.23 -4.05 -23.57
CA GLU A 65 -4.50 -5.30 -23.37
C GLU A 65 -2.97 -5.13 -23.49
N ALA A 66 -2.51 -4.14 -24.27
CA ALA A 66 -1.09 -3.90 -24.42
C ALA A 66 -0.47 -3.41 -23.11
N GLY A 67 -1.15 -2.50 -22.41
CA GLY A 67 -0.80 -2.05 -21.07
C GLY A 67 -0.84 -3.18 -20.05
N VAL A 68 -1.83 -4.08 -20.13
CA VAL A 68 -1.88 -5.29 -19.27
C VAL A 68 -0.64 -6.15 -19.49
N ARG A 69 -0.27 -6.43 -20.74
CA ARG A 69 0.95 -7.21 -21.07
C ARG A 69 2.22 -6.53 -20.56
N THR A 70 2.32 -5.21 -20.68
CA THR A 70 3.45 -4.45 -20.12
C THR A 70 3.51 -4.58 -18.60
N MET A 71 2.36 -4.53 -17.92
CA MET A 71 2.29 -4.67 -16.46
C MET A 71 2.66 -6.08 -15.99
N VAL A 72 2.14 -7.12 -16.65
CA VAL A 72 2.50 -8.51 -16.40
C VAL A 72 4.01 -8.72 -16.58
N ALA A 73 4.59 -8.20 -17.67
CA ALA A 73 6.03 -8.27 -17.92
C ALA A 73 6.83 -7.60 -16.79
N ALA A 74 6.40 -6.44 -16.31
CA ALA A 74 7.05 -5.73 -15.20
C ALA A 74 7.01 -6.54 -13.89
N TYR A 75 5.87 -7.15 -13.54
CA TYR A 75 5.77 -8.04 -12.38
C TYR A 75 6.67 -9.28 -12.52
N ARG A 76 6.68 -9.93 -13.69
CA ARG A 76 7.54 -11.10 -13.96
C ARG A 76 9.02 -10.73 -13.87
N GLN A 77 9.43 -9.57 -14.38
CA GLN A 77 10.80 -9.07 -14.25
C GLN A 77 11.16 -8.82 -12.78
N ALA A 78 10.26 -8.20 -12.00
CA ALA A 78 10.48 -7.97 -10.58
C ALA A 78 10.62 -9.30 -9.80
N LEU A 79 9.76 -10.28 -10.07
CA LEU A 79 9.81 -11.60 -9.45
C LEU A 79 11.11 -12.35 -9.78
N ALA A 80 11.54 -12.32 -11.04
CA ALA A 80 12.81 -12.91 -11.47
C ALA A 80 14.03 -12.23 -10.80
N ALA A 81 14.01 -10.90 -10.68
CA ALA A 81 15.11 -10.17 -10.04
C ALA A 81 15.17 -10.42 -8.52
N LEU A 82 14.00 -10.53 -7.86
CA LEU A 82 13.92 -10.97 -6.47
C LEU A 82 14.48 -12.39 -6.28
N ALA A 83 14.22 -13.29 -7.23
CA ALA A 83 14.76 -14.66 -7.24
C ALA A 83 16.28 -14.66 -7.25
N ALA A 84 16.86 -13.99 -8.25
CA ALA A 84 18.31 -13.92 -8.43
C ALA A 84 19.01 -13.28 -7.22
N GLY A 85 18.36 -12.31 -6.56
CA GLY A 85 18.88 -11.63 -5.39
C GLY A 85 18.66 -12.32 -4.05
N SER A 86 17.98 -13.48 -4.01
CA SER A 86 17.57 -14.17 -2.77
C SER A 86 16.87 -13.25 -1.74
N ALA A 87 16.09 -12.28 -2.24
CA ALA A 87 15.39 -11.32 -1.40
C ALA A 87 14.04 -11.87 -0.90
N ASP A 88 13.75 -11.68 0.40
CA ASP A 88 12.45 -12.01 1.01
C ASP A 88 11.46 -10.89 0.70
N SER A 89 10.79 -11.04 -0.44
CA SER A 89 9.67 -10.21 -0.84
C SER A 89 8.63 -11.02 -1.61
N GLY A 90 7.36 -10.71 -1.33
CA GLY A 90 6.26 -10.98 -2.25
C GLY A 90 6.00 -9.78 -3.15
N VAL A 91 4.91 -9.83 -3.92
CA VAL A 91 4.39 -8.69 -4.69
C VAL A 91 2.95 -8.40 -4.27
N SER A 92 2.55 -7.13 -4.34
CA SER A 92 1.16 -6.70 -4.32
C SER A 92 0.79 -6.23 -5.71
N VAL A 93 -0.38 -6.66 -6.19
CA VAL A 93 -0.88 -6.36 -7.53
C VAL A 93 -2.23 -5.67 -7.42
N LYS A 94 -2.49 -4.72 -8.31
CA LYS A 94 -3.81 -4.09 -8.45
C LYS A 94 -4.55 -4.75 -9.60
N PRO A 95 -5.75 -5.32 -9.37
CA PRO A 95 -6.57 -5.89 -10.44
C PRO A 95 -6.79 -4.93 -11.60
N SER A 96 -7.02 -3.63 -11.34
CA SER A 96 -7.21 -2.63 -12.40
C SER A 96 -6.02 -2.54 -13.35
N ALA A 97 -4.80 -2.58 -12.81
CA ALA A 97 -3.55 -2.56 -13.59
C ALA A 97 -3.30 -3.86 -14.37
N LEU A 98 -4.01 -4.93 -14.02
CA LEU A 98 -3.95 -6.23 -14.70
C LEU A 98 -5.17 -6.48 -15.59
N GLY A 99 -6.04 -5.50 -15.80
CA GLY A 99 -7.12 -5.57 -16.79
C GLY A 99 -8.52 -5.62 -16.21
N ALA A 100 -8.72 -5.54 -14.90
CA ALA A 100 -10.06 -5.59 -14.29
C ALA A 100 -10.99 -4.45 -14.75
N ALA A 101 -10.43 -3.33 -15.21
CA ALA A 101 -11.20 -2.22 -15.78
C ALA A 101 -11.65 -2.45 -17.24
N ILE A 102 -11.10 -3.48 -17.89
CA ILE A 102 -11.39 -3.86 -19.27
C ILE A 102 -12.28 -5.10 -19.26
N ASP A 103 -11.78 -6.18 -18.66
CA ASP A 103 -12.44 -7.48 -18.61
C ASP A 103 -11.85 -8.34 -17.47
N TRP A 104 -12.71 -9.04 -16.73
CA TRP A 104 -12.29 -9.83 -15.57
C TRP A 104 -11.63 -11.16 -15.94
N ASP A 105 -11.92 -11.74 -17.11
CA ASP A 105 -11.21 -12.92 -17.60
C ASP A 105 -9.80 -12.55 -18.07
N LEU A 106 -9.64 -11.40 -18.75
CA LEU A 106 -8.32 -10.83 -19.03
C LEU A 106 -7.52 -10.60 -17.74
N CYS A 107 -8.16 -10.03 -16.71
CA CYS A 107 -7.54 -9.82 -15.41
C CYS A 107 -7.12 -11.13 -14.75
N HIS A 108 -7.97 -12.14 -14.85
CA HIS A 108 -7.69 -13.47 -14.33
C HIS A 108 -6.43 -14.05 -14.96
N ASP A 109 -6.37 -14.10 -16.29
CA ASP A 109 -5.25 -14.69 -17.02
C ASP A 109 -3.93 -13.94 -16.74
N ALA A 110 -3.99 -12.61 -16.69
CA ALA A 110 -2.86 -11.78 -16.30
C ALA A 110 -2.35 -12.08 -14.88
N VAL A 111 -3.25 -12.30 -13.92
CA VAL A 111 -2.88 -12.65 -12.54
C VAL A 111 -2.28 -14.06 -12.47
N VAL A 112 -2.82 -15.02 -13.22
CA VAL A 112 -2.26 -16.39 -13.33
C VAL A 112 -0.83 -16.33 -13.86
N GLU A 113 -0.56 -15.53 -14.91
CA GLU A 113 0.80 -15.37 -15.42
C GLU A 113 1.79 -14.80 -14.39
N VAL A 114 1.32 -13.90 -13.51
CA VAL A 114 2.12 -13.36 -12.41
C VAL A 114 2.35 -14.42 -11.33
N LEU A 115 1.34 -15.23 -11.01
CA LEU A 115 1.43 -16.34 -10.07
C LEU A 115 2.43 -17.41 -10.56
N ASP A 116 2.41 -17.74 -11.84
CA ASP A 116 3.36 -18.67 -12.47
C ASP A 116 4.80 -18.15 -12.36
N GLY A 117 4.99 -16.86 -12.65
CA GLY A 117 6.28 -16.20 -12.44
C GLY A 117 6.73 -16.25 -10.99
N ALA A 118 5.79 -16.10 -10.04
CA ALA A 118 6.07 -16.14 -8.61
C ALA A 118 6.44 -17.56 -8.13
N ALA A 119 5.80 -18.59 -8.68
CA ALA A 119 6.09 -19.99 -8.43
C ALA A 119 7.48 -20.40 -8.95
N ALA A 120 7.79 -20.06 -10.21
CA ALA A 120 9.05 -20.41 -10.87
C ALA A 120 10.28 -19.74 -10.23
N SER A 121 10.09 -18.58 -9.61
CA SER A 121 11.14 -17.72 -9.08
C SER A 121 11.85 -18.23 -7.80
N SER A 122 11.66 -19.47 -7.35
CA SER A 122 12.15 -19.87 -6.01
C SER A 122 12.69 -21.29 -5.94
N ALA A 123 13.92 -21.43 -5.46
CA ALA A 123 14.56 -22.70 -5.11
C ALA A 123 14.00 -23.35 -3.82
N GLY A 124 12.78 -22.98 -3.38
CA GLY A 124 12.24 -23.37 -2.07
C GLY A 124 10.75 -23.11 -1.85
N GLY A 125 9.96 -22.97 -2.92
CA GLY A 125 8.49 -22.96 -2.86
C GLY A 125 7.86 -21.57 -2.89
N GLY A 126 7.65 -21.03 -4.10
CA GLY A 126 6.88 -19.85 -4.55
C GLY A 126 6.89 -18.55 -3.73
N ARG A 127 7.01 -17.40 -4.41
CA ARG A 127 6.70 -16.08 -3.82
C ARG A 127 5.20 -15.86 -3.67
N PHE A 128 4.83 -15.02 -2.71
CA PHE A 128 3.43 -14.69 -2.42
C PHE A 128 2.97 -13.50 -3.27
N VAL A 129 1.74 -13.58 -3.79
CA VAL A 129 1.06 -12.51 -4.53
C VAL A 129 -0.14 -12.03 -3.72
N ARG A 130 -0.22 -10.72 -3.45
CA ARG A 130 -1.37 -10.09 -2.80
C ARG A 130 -2.21 -9.35 -3.84
N LEU A 131 -3.50 -9.66 -3.93
CA LEU A 131 -4.47 -8.84 -4.62
C LEU A 131 -4.84 -7.64 -3.72
N ASP A 132 -4.38 -6.44 -4.10
CA ASP A 132 -4.77 -5.21 -3.42
C ASP A 132 -6.23 -4.88 -3.71
N MET A 133 -6.92 -4.36 -2.69
CA MET A 133 -8.33 -3.96 -2.81
C MET A 133 -8.43 -2.48 -3.13
N GLU A 134 -9.10 -2.20 -4.23
CA GLU A 134 -9.28 -0.85 -4.77
C GLU A 134 -10.59 -0.22 -4.26
N GLU A 135 -11.18 0.72 -5.00
CA GLU A 135 -12.46 1.33 -4.66
C GLU A 135 -13.61 0.31 -4.56
N SER A 136 -14.68 0.71 -3.88
CA SER A 136 -15.83 -0.14 -3.57
C SER A 136 -16.47 -0.84 -4.78
N ALA A 137 -16.39 -0.19 -5.95
CA ALA A 137 -16.95 -0.68 -7.20
C ALA A 137 -16.24 -1.94 -7.74
N THR A 138 -14.98 -2.17 -7.37
CA THR A 138 -14.21 -3.34 -7.82
C THR A 138 -14.23 -4.49 -6.82
N VAL A 139 -14.76 -4.28 -5.60
CA VAL A 139 -14.69 -5.25 -4.49
C VAL A 139 -15.27 -6.60 -4.89
N ASP A 140 -16.47 -6.63 -5.47
CA ASP A 140 -17.12 -7.88 -5.87
C ASP A 140 -16.29 -8.67 -6.88
N GLY A 141 -15.78 -7.99 -7.91
CA GLY A 141 -14.93 -8.62 -8.92
C GLY A 141 -13.60 -9.12 -8.35
N THR A 142 -12.97 -8.35 -7.45
CA THR A 142 -11.72 -8.79 -6.80
C THR A 142 -11.95 -10.00 -5.88
N LEU A 143 -13.07 -10.05 -5.14
CA LEU A 143 -13.43 -11.21 -4.30
C LEU A 143 -13.74 -12.44 -5.16
N ALA A 144 -14.45 -12.28 -6.27
CA ALA A 144 -14.73 -13.34 -7.23
C ALA A 144 -13.44 -13.88 -7.87
N LEU A 145 -12.54 -13.00 -8.31
CA LEU A 145 -11.22 -13.35 -8.82
C LEU A 145 -10.41 -14.15 -7.78
N TYR A 146 -10.37 -13.68 -6.53
CA TYR A 146 -9.68 -14.39 -5.46
C TYR A 146 -10.24 -15.80 -5.25
N ARG A 147 -11.58 -15.94 -5.18
CA ARG A 147 -12.22 -17.25 -5.01
C ARG A 147 -11.90 -18.18 -6.17
N ARG A 148 -12.02 -17.72 -7.42
CA ARG A 148 -11.67 -18.49 -8.61
C ARG A 148 -10.23 -19.01 -8.56
N LEU A 149 -9.26 -18.14 -8.27
CA LEU A 149 -7.85 -18.53 -8.15
C LEU A 149 -7.64 -19.58 -7.04
N ARG A 150 -8.35 -19.47 -5.91
CA ARG A 150 -8.29 -20.46 -4.83
C ARG A 150 -8.89 -21.81 -5.24
N GLU A 151 -9.99 -21.80 -5.98
CA GLU A 151 -10.66 -23.00 -6.50
C GLU A 151 -9.81 -23.71 -7.57
N GLU A 152 -9.04 -22.96 -8.34
CA GLU A 152 -8.04 -23.45 -9.30
C GLU A 152 -6.75 -23.98 -8.63
N GLY A 153 -6.65 -23.89 -7.31
CA GLY A 153 -5.55 -24.48 -6.52
C GLY A 153 -4.38 -23.53 -6.25
N HIS A 154 -4.49 -22.23 -6.55
CA HIS A 154 -3.45 -21.27 -6.20
C HIS A 154 -3.45 -20.99 -4.69
N GLU A 155 -2.48 -21.52 -3.94
CA GLU A 155 -2.40 -21.33 -2.48
C GLU A 155 -1.59 -20.09 -2.05
N ARG A 156 -0.75 -19.55 -2.95
CA ARG A 156 0.18 -18.44 -2.67
C ARG A 156 -0.37 -17.08 -3.08
N VAL A 157 -1.69 -16.97 -3.07
CA VAL A 157 -2.43 -15.75 -3.34
C VAL A 157 -3.21 -15.34 -2.09
N GLY A 158 -3.23 -14.05 -1.82
CA GLY A 158 -4.03 -13.47 -0.74
C GLY A 158 -4.82 -12.26 -1.21
N ILE A 159 -5.78 -11.85 -0.38
CA ILE A 159 -6.68 -10.74 -0.66
C ILE A 159 -6.51 -9.61 0.36
N VAL A 160 -6.92 -8.40 0.02
CA VAL A 160 -7.05 -7.27 0.96
C VAL A 160 -8.52 -7.09 1.35
N LEU A 161 -8.78 -6.84 2.63
CA LEU A 161 -10.11 -6.42 3.12
C LEU A 161 -10.01 -5.08 3.84
N GLN A 162 -11.01 -4.23 3.64
CA GLN A 162 -11.02 -2.82 4.05
C GLN A 162 -12.01 -2.59 5.18
N ALA A 163 -11.52 -2.35 6.39
CA ALA A 163 -12.37 -2.23 7.59
C ALA A 163 -13.41 -1.10 7.56
N ARG A 164 -13.21 -0.09 6.72
CA ARG A 164 -14.14 1.04 6.60
C ARG A 164 -15.44 0.72 5.86
N LEU A 165 -15.51 -0.35 5.06
CA LEU A 165 -16.71 -0.61 4.27
C LEU A 165 -17.76 -1.36 5.11
N TRP A 166 -19.03 -0.97 4.98
CA TRP A 166 -20.12 -1.62 5.72
C TRP A 166 -20.25 -3.11 5.38
N ARG A 167 -19.95 -3.48 4.13
CA ARG A 167 -20.04 -4.85 3.61
C ARG A 167 -19.01 -5.83 4.18
N THR A 168 -17.87 -5.35 4.68
CA THR A 168 -16.68 -6.20 4.89
C THR A 168 -16.87 -7.31 5.92
N SER A 169 -17.71 -7.14 6.94
CA SER A 169 -18.01 -8.25 7.86
C SER A 169 -18.74 -9.39 7.16
N GLY A 170 -19.61 -9.08 6.20
CA GLY A 170 -20.25 -10.05 5.32
C GLY A 170 -19.25 -10.73 4.40
N ASP A 171 -18.34 -9.97 3.79
CA ASP A 171 -17.30 -10.52 2.90
C ASP A 171 -16.36 -11.48 3.66
N VAL A 172 -15.99 -11.18 4.91
CA VAL A 172 -15.22 -12.10 5.76
C VAL A 172 -15.96 -13.42 5.99
N LYS A 173 -17.28 -13.38 6.23
CA LYS A 173 -18.09 -14.61 6.40
C LYS A 173 -18.14 -15.41 5.10
N ALA A 174 -18.32 -14.72 3.98
CA ALA A 174 -18.45 -15.34 2.67
C ALA A 174 -17.16 -16.01 2.16
N LEU A 175 -16.00 -15.63 2.71
CA LEU A 175 -14.71 -16.26 2.39
C LEU A 175 -14.24 -17.29 3.44
N ALA A 176 -14.98 -17.50 4.53
CA ALA A 176 -14.50 -18.28 5.66
C ALA A 176 -14.17 -19.74 5.31
N ASP A 177 -14.87 -20.33 4.34
CA ASP A 177 -14.63 -21.67 3.78
C ASP A 177 -13.21 -21.81 3.19
N LEU A 178 -12.65 -20.73 2.64
CA LEU A 178 -11.34 -20.72 2.00
C LEU A 178 -10.18 -20.56 3.00
N ARG A 179 -10.47 -20.27 4.28
CA ARG A 179 -9.49 -19.85 5.31
C ARG A 179 -8.48 -18.85 4.74
N PRO A 180 -8.94 -17.69 4.26
CA PRO A 180 -8.18 -16.85 3.37
C PRO A 180 -6.95 -16.28 4.06
N ASP A 181 -5.90 -16.07 3.29
CA ASP A 181 -4.80 -15.19 3.70
C ASP A 181 -5.23 -13.75 3.39
N VAL A 182 -5.41 -12.94 4.43
CA VAL A 182 -6.01 -11.61 4.35
C VAL A 182 -5.04 -10.53 4.84
N ARG A 183 -4.82 -9.50 4.03
CA ARG A 183 -4.30 -8.22 4.50
C ARG A 183 -5.48 -7.36 4.94
N LEU A 184 -5.63 -7.16 6.25
CA LEU A 184 -6.65 -6.28 6.79
C LEU A 184 -6.10 -4.86 6.91
N CYS A 185 -6.72 -3.91 6.22
CA CYS A 185 -6.39 -2.49 6.31
C CYS A 185 -7.63 -1.67 6.70
N LYS A 186 -7.46 -0.38 7.00
CA LYS A 186 -8.61 0.52 7.20
C LYS A 186 -9.39 0.76 5.91
N GLY A 187 -8.71 0.82 4.76
CA GLY A 187 -9.24 1.28 3.49
C GLY A 187 -8.91 2.76 3.24
N ILE A 188 -8.44 3.07 2.05
CA ILE A 188 -7.87 4.40 1.70
C ILE A 188 -8.87 5.27 0.91
N TYR A 189 -9.78 4.65 0.17
CA TYR A 189 -10.73 5.33 -0.71
C TYR A 189 -11.83 6.04 0.08
N LEU A 190 -12.02 7.33 -0.18
CA LEU A 190 -13.06 8.15 0.45
C LEU A 190 -14.42 7.87 -0.19
N GLU A 191 -15.04 6.76 0.21
CA GLU A 191 -16.38 6.35 -0.21
C GLU A 191 -17.48 7.20 0.44
N PRO A 192 -18.67 7.33 -0.19
CA PRO A 192 -19.81 8.00 0.42
C PRO A 192 -20.27 7.27 1.71
N PRO A 193 -20.93 7.97 2.66
CA PRO A 193 -21.40 7.37 3.91
C PRO A 193 -22.31 6.15 3.75
N SER A 194 -23.03 6.03 2.62
CA SER A 194 -23.84 4.87 2.28
C SER A 194 -23.03 3.59 2.01
N VAL A 195 -21.76 3.74 1.64
CA VAL A 195 -20.85 2.65 1.26
C VAL A 195 -19.81 2.38 2.35
N GLY A 196 -19.31 3.43 3.00
CA GLY A 196 -18.27 3.31 4.01
C GLY A 196 -18.39 4.26 5.19
N MET A 197 -17.89 3.79 6.33
CA MET A 197 -17.71 4.54 7.56
C MET A 197 -16.83 5.78 7.32
N GLN A 198 -17.20 6.87 7.99
CA GLN A 198 -16.45 8.14 7.96
C GLN A 198 -15.77 8.43 9.31
N ASP A 199 -16.39 7.97 10.40
CA ASP A 199 -15.86 8.19 11.74
C ASP A 199 -14.63 7.31 12.02
N ARG A 200 -13.59 7.93 12.58
CA ARG A 200 -12.30 7.27 12.81
C ARG A 200 -12.39 6.16 13.85
N GLU A 201 -13.14 6.39 14.93
CA GLU A 201 -13.29 5.38 15.99
C GLU A 201 -14.19 4.23 15.54
N ALA A 202 -15.24 4.51 14.76
CA ALA A 202 -16.04 3.48 14.10
C ALA A 202 -15.17 2.58 13.19
N ILE A 203 -14.28 3.17 12.38
CA ILE A 203 -13.34 2.41 11.54
C ILE A 203 -12.38 1.56 12.40
N ARG A 204 -11.89 2.10 13.53
CA ARG A 204 -11.04 1.34 14.46
C ARG A 204 -11.78 0.16 15.07
N HIS A 205 -13.00 0.37 15.58
CA HIS A 205 -13.84 -0.71 16.11
C HIS A 205 -14.12 -1.78 15.06
N SER A 206 -14.44 -1.37 13.83
CA SER A 206 -14.63 -2.30 12.71
C SER A 206 -13.36 -3.11 12.42
N PHE A 207 -12.20 -2.46 12.36
CA PHE A 207 -10.92 -3.14 12.16
C PHE A 207 -10.66 -4.20 13.24
N SER A 208 -10.80 -3.82 14.51
CA SER A 208 -10.63 -4.71 15.66
C SER A 208 -11.62 -5.88 15.65
N ALA A 209 -12.86 -5.65 15.26
CA ALA A 209 -13.88 -6.70 15.16
C ALA A 209 -13.59 -7.68 14.00
N LEU A 210 -13.23 -7.15 12.83
CA LEU A 210 -12.89 -7.95 11.65
C LEU A 210 -11.63 -8.78 11.87
N LEU A 211 -10.62 -8.23 12.55
CA LEU A 211 -9.42 -8.98 12.92
C LEU A 211 -9.79 -10.20 13.76
N ARG A 212 -10.56 -10.02 14.83
CA ARG A 212 -11.01 -11.14 15.68
C ARG A 212 -11.85 -12.14 14.91
N GLN A 213 -12.71 -11.67 14.00
CA GLN A 213 -13.51 -12.54 13.13
C GLN A 213 -12.62 -13.41 12.23
N LEU A 214 -11.60 -12.83 11.60
CA LEU A 214 -10.64 -13.53 10.74
C LEU A 214 -9.80 -14.54 11.54
N LEU A 215 -9.25 -14.13 12.69
CA LEU A 215 -8.43 -15.01 13.54
C LEU A 215 -9.23 -16.21 14.06
N ARG A 216 -10.47 -15.99 14.54
CA ARG A 216 -11.37 -17.09 14.94
C ARG A 216 -11.72 -18.02 13.78
N GLY A 217 -11.79 -17.50 12.55
CA GLY A 217 -12.01 -18.27 11.33
C GLY A 217 -10.80 -19.06 10.85
N GLY A 218 -9.64 -18.94 11.51
CA GLY A 218 -8.40 -19.61 11.12
C GLY A 218 -7.71 -19.00 9.90
N SER A 219 -8.08 -17.77 9.51
CA SER A 219 -7.39 -17.02 8.46
C SER A 219 -5.97 -16.66 8.88
N ARG A 220 -5.05 -16.61 7.91
CA ARG A 220 -3.77 -15.91 8.09
C ARG A 220 -4.01 -14.41 7.92
N VAL A 221 -3.53 -13.59 8.85
CA VAL A 221 -3.83 -12.15 8.83
C VAL A 221 -2.56 -11.30 8.81
N ALA A 222 -2.42 -10.54 7.73
CA ALA A 222 -1.50 -9.42 7.63
C ALA A 222 -2.18 -8.14 8.15
N ILE A 223 -1.78 -7.68 9.32
CA ILE A 223 -2.37 -6.55 10.04
C ILE A 223 -1.73 -5.26 9.51
N ALA A 224 -2.36 -4.60 8.55
CA ALA A 224 -1.81 -3.45 7.84
C ALA A 224 -2.28 -2.11 8.46
N THR A 225 -1.50 -1.59 9.41
CA THR A 225 -1.80 -0.34 10.10
C THR A 225 -0.55 0.31 10.71
N HIS A 226 -0.55 1.63 10.80
CA HIS A 226 0.42 2.43 11.56
C HIS A 226 -0.18 3.04 12.83
N ASP A 227 -1.44 2.75 13.11
CA ASP A 227 -2.17 3.25 14.26
C ASP A 227 -1.80 2.44 15.50
N GLU A 228 -1.08 3.05 16.43
CA GLU A 228 -0.58 2.38 17.64
C GLU A 228 -1.70 1.74 18.47
N VAL A 229 -2.88 2.37 18.52
CA VAL A 229 -4.04 1.80 19.24
C VAL A 229 -4.45 0.48 18.62
N LEU A 230 -4.50 0.41 17.29
CA LEU A 230 -4.83 -0.83 16.57
C LEU A 230 -3.70 -1.84 16.63
N VAL A 231 -2.44 -1.41 16.63
CA VAL A 231 -1.30 -2.32 16.81
C VAL A 231 -1.40 -3.00 18.17
N THR A 232 -1.62 -2.24 19.24
CA THR A 232 -1.76 -2.78 20.60
C THR A 232 -2.97 -3.72 20.70
N ASP A 233 -4.14 -3.33 20.19
CA ASP A 233 -5.33 -4.20 20.18
C ASP A 233 -5.10 -5.49 19.37
N ALA A 234 -4.41 -5.37 18.23
CA ALA A 234 -4.15 -6.51 17.36
C ALA A 234 -3.17 -7.51 17.98
N LEU A 235 -2.13 -7.04 18.66
CA LEU A 235 -1.21 -7.90 19.42
C LEU A 235 -1.94 -8.61 20.56
N ALA A 236 -2.80 -7.89 21.30
CA ALA A 236 -3.63 -8.50 22.33
C ALA A 236 -4.57 -9.59 21.76
N ALA A 237 -5.18 -9.35 20.58
CA ALA A 237 -6.00 -10.36 19.90
C ALA A 237 -5.18 -11.58 19.45
N VAL A 238 -3.96 -11.37 18.92
CA VAL A 238 -3.06 -12.46 18.53
C VAL A 238 -2.73 -13.37 19.72
N ASP A 239 -2.47 -12.78 20.89
CA ASP A 239 -2.25 -13.52 22.13
C ASP A 239 -3.53 -14.21 22.63
N GLU A 240 -4.67 -13.50 22.62
CA GLU A 240 -6.00 -14.01 23.02
C GLU A 240 -6.39 -15.30 22.26
N TYR A 241 -6.13 -15.35 20.95
CA TYR A 241 -6.44 -16.50 20.10
C TYR A 241 -5.29 -17.50 19.96
N ALA A 242 -4.18 -17.31 20.69
CA ALA A 242 -2.98 -18.14 20.59
C ALA A 242 -2.51 -18.36 19.14
N VAL A 243 -2.52 -17.29 18.33
CA VAL A 243 -2.22 -17.37 16.90
C VAL A 243 -0.76 -17.78 16.71
N PRO A 244 -0.46 -18.84 15.93
CA PRO A 244 0.92 -19.23 15.66
C PRO A 244 1.69 -18.09 14.97
N ALA A 245 3.01 -18.03 15.15
CA ALA A 245 3.84 -16.98 14.56
C ALA A 245 3.73 -16.86 13.02
N ALA A 246 3.39 -17.95 12.33
CA ALA A 246 3.15 -17.97 10.88
C ALA A 246 1.71 -17.57 10.48
N GLY A 247 0.80 -17.43 11.45
CA GLY A 247 -0.61 -17.07 11.26
C GLY A 247 -0.87 -15.57 11.21
N CYS A 248 0.09 -14.74 11.65
CA CYS A 248 -0.04 -13.29 11.58
C CYS A 248 1.28 -12.57 11.27
N GLU A 249 1.19 -11.43 10.60
CA GLU A 249 2.30 -10.48 10.49
C GLU A 249 1.77 -9.03 10.54
N LEU A 250 2.62 -8.10 10.94
CA LEU A 250 2.34 -6.67 10.91
C LEU A 250 2.83 -6.07 9.60
N GLN A 251 2.04 -5.20 8.99
CA GLN A 251 2.40 -4.57 7.72
C GLN A 251 2.34 -3.05 7.78
N MET A 252 3.35 -2.41 7.21
CA MET A 252 3.50 -0.95 7.21
C MET A 252 4.00 -0.46 5.85
N LEU A 253 3.61 0.75 5.48
CA LEU A 253 4.14 1.44 4.30
C LEU A 253 5.59 1.90 4.52
N LEU A 254 6.41 1.81 3.47
CA LEU A 254 7.74 2.41 3.43
C LEU A 254 7.68 3.91 3.78
N GLY A 255 8.65 4.38 4.58
CA GLY A 255 8.75 5.79 4.96
C GLY A 255 7.79 6.25 6.07
N VAL A 256 6.79 5.44 6.43
CA VAL A 256 5.79 5.79 7.45
C VAL A 256 6.07 5.04 8.74
N ARG A 257 6.28 5.78 9.84
CA ARG A 257 6.48 5.22 11.20
C ARG A 257 7.53 4.10 11.25
N GLY A 258 8.67 4.31 10.59
CA GLY A 258 9.76 3.32 10.55
C GLY A 258 10.36 3.02 11.94
N ASP A 259 10.20 3.94 12.90
CA ASP A 259 10.44 3.73 14.32
C ASP A 259 9.60 2.58 14.87
N LEU A 260 8.28 2.61 14.65
CA LEU A 260 7.34 1.60 15.12
C LEU A 260 7.64 0.24 14.49
N ALA A 261 7.90 0.20 13.18
CA ALA A 261 8.28 -1.04 12.49
C ALA A 261 9.53 -1.71 13.12
N ARG A 262 10.56 -0.92 13.44
CA ARG A 262 11.77 -1.42 14.11
C ARG A 262 11.49 -1.87 15.54
N THR A 263 10.67 -1.15 16.28
CA THR A 263 10.25 -1.53 17.64
C THR A 263 9.54 -2.88 17.64
N LEU A 264 8.56 -3.05 16.76
CA LEU A 264 7.81 -4.32 16.62
C LEU A 264 8.72 -5.48 16.20
N ARG A 265 9.66 -5.23 15.28
CA ARG A 265 10.61 -6.26 14.87
C ARG A 265 11.54 -6.67 16.01
N ARG A 266 12.03 -5.73 16.82
CA ARG A 266 12.86 -6.01 18.02
C ARG A 266 12.08 -6.76 19.10
N ALA A 267 10.77 -6.53 19.19
CA ALA A 267 9.87 -7.28 20.05
C ALA A 267 9.59 -8.72 19.54
N GLY A 268 10.16 -9.13 18.40
CA GLY A 268 10.06 -10.49 17.88
C GLY A 268 8.94 -10.70 16.86
N HIS A 269 8.13 -9.68 16.56
CA HIS A 269 7.06 -9.82 15.58
C HIS A 269 7.59 -9.83 14.14
N ARG A 270 6.91 -10.59 13.26
CA ARG A 270 7.12 -10.50 11.82
C ARG A 270 6.55 -9.17 11.32
N VAL A 271 7.39 -8.38 10.67
CA VAL A 271 7.01 -7.09 10.10
C VAL A 271 7.37 -7.06 8.62
N ARG A 272 6.41 -6.70 7.77
CA ARG A 272 6.60 -6.52 6.33
C ARG A 272 6.37 -5.07 5.92
N ILE A 273 7.27 -4.55 5.10
CA ILE A 273 7.17 -3.19 4.56
C ILE A 273 6.66 -3.24 3.12
N TYR A 274 5.62 -2.47 2.83
CA TYR A 274 5.10 -2.24 1.48
C TYR A 274 5.98 -1.21 0.76
N VAL A 275 6.57 -1.60 -0.36
CA VAL A 275 7.59 -0.87 -1.10
C VAL A 275 7.07 -0.61 -2.52
N PRO A 276 6.39 0.53 -2.74
CA PRO A 276 5.97 0.91 -4.08
C PRO A 276 7.18 1.40 -4.88
N PHE A 277 7.26 1.13 -6.17
CA PHE A 277 8.31 1.64 -7.06
C PHE A 277 7.81 1.82 -8.48
N GLY A 278 8.46 2.68 -9.25
CA GLY A 278 8.11 2.96 -10.65
C GLY A 278 8.00 4.45 -10.93
N GLN A 279 7.67 4.79 -12.18
CA GLN A 279 7.72 6.17 -12.66
C GLN A 279 6.50 7.02 -12.26
N ASP A 280 5.36 6.40 -11.90
CA ASP A 280 4.17 7.11 -11.39
C ASP A 280 4.28 7.48 -9.89
N VAL A 281 5.40 8.12 -9.54
CA VAL A 281 5.63 8.68 -8.21
C VAL A 281 4.60 9.77 -7.89
N PHE A 282 4.19 10.55 -8.88
CA PHE A 282 3.33 11.72 -8.68
C PHE A 282 1.89 11.32 -8.35
N GLY A 283 1.27 10.41 -9.12
CA GLY A 283 -0.09 9.94 -8.87
C GLY A 283 -0.21 9.21 -7.52
N TYR A 284 0.80 8.40 -7.17
CA TYR A 284 0.88 7.75 -5.86
C TYR A 284 1.01 8.77 -4.71
N SER A 285 1.90 9.76 -4.85
CA SER A 285 2.17 10.74 -3.80
C SER A 285 1.03 11.72 -3.59
N VAL A 286 0.34 12.12 -4.66
CA VAL A 286 -0.85 12.99 -4.59
C VAL A 286 -1.99 12.30 -3.84
N ARG A 287 -2.23 11.01 -4.09
CA ARG A 287 -3.21 10.22 -3.32
C ARG A 287 -2.83 10.17 -1.84
N ARG A 288 -1.57 9.81 -1.52
CA ARG A 288 -1.05 9.78 -0.14
C ARG A 288 -1.13 11.12 0.59
N LEU A 289 -0.91 12.23 -0.12
CA LEU A 289 -0.99 13.59 0.43
C LEU A 289 -2.42 14.03 0.72
N ARG A 290 -3.38 13.72 -0.15
CA ARG A 290 -4.81 14.01 0.08
C ARG A 290 -5.40 13.23 1.25
N GLU A 291 -4.83 12.07 1.55
CA GLU A 291 -5.31 11.14 2.57
C GLU A 291 -4.71 11.39 3.96
N ASN A 292 -3.73 12.28 4.10
CA ASN A 292 -3.03 12.50 5.38
C ASN A 292 -2.80 14.01 5.69
N PRO A 293 -3.69 14.64 6.48
CA PRO A 293 -3.62 16.06 6.85
C PRO A 293 -2.27 16.47 7.47
N ALA A 294 -1.62 15.55 8.18
CA ALA A 294 -0.30 15.79 8.76
C ALA A 294 0.77 16.03 7.69
N VAL A 295 0.68 15.38 6.51
CA VAL A 295 1.62 15.56 5.41
C VAL A 295 1.33 16.87 4.67
N ALA A 296 0.05 17.25 4.53
CA ALA A 296 -0.37 18.56 4.03
C ALA A 296 0.26 19.72 4.85
N GLY A 297 0.30 19.59 6.18
CA GLY A 297 0.98 20.57 7.06
C GLY A 297 2.52 20.62 6.91
N HIS A 298 3.16 19.53 6.48
CA HIS A 298 4.59 19.51 6.16
C HIS A 298 4.87 20.13 4.78
N VAL A 299 4.02 19.86 3.78
CA VAL A 299 4.10 20.48 2.45
C VAL A 299 3.85 21.97 2.51
N ALA A 300 2.84 22.43 3.28
CA ALA A 300 2.57 23.85 3.49
C ALA A 300 3.76 24.56 4.15
N ARG A 301 4.38 23.96 5.18
CA ARG A 301 5.60 24.50 5.80
C ARG A 301 6.79 24.53 4.84
N ALA A 302 6.93 23.53 3.98
CA ALA A 302 8.00 23.49 3.00
C ALA A 302 7.83 24.53 1.89
N LEU A 303 6.61 24.71 1.37
CA LEU A 303 6.29 25.76 0.40
C LEU A 303 6.53 27.14 1.02
N ALA A 304 6.12 27.35 2.27
CA ALA A 304 6.40 28.59 3.01
C ALA A 304 7.91 28.84 3.20
N ALA A 305 8.68 27.79 3.50
CA ALA A 305 10.14 27.88 3.61
C ALA A 305 10.81 28.19 2.26
N ASP A 306 10.28 27.66 1.15
CA ASP A 306 10.83 27.90 -0.19
C ASP A 306 10.49 29.30 -0.72
N LEU A 307 9.26 29.77 -0.49
CA LEU A 307 8.86 31.16 -0.72
C LEU A 307 9.70 32.12 0.13
N ALA A 308 9.95 31.80 1.40
CA ALA A 308 10.81 32.61 2.26
C ALA A 308 12.28 32.65 1.78
N ARG A 309 12.79 31.55 1.21
CA ARG A 309 14.12 31.50 0.56
C ARG A 309 14.16 32.31 -0.73
N GLY A 310 13.11 32.25 -1.56
CA GLY A 310 12.98 33.05 -2.78
C GLY A 310 12.91 34.56 -2.50
N VAL A 311 12.17 34.97 -1.46
CA VAL A 311 12.09 36.38 -1.03
C VAL A 311 13.42 36.88 -0.43
N ARG A 312 14.16 36.03 0.29
CA ARG A 312 15.50 36.36 0.79
C ARG A 312 16.54 36.51 -0.33
N GLN A 313 16.44 35.72 -1.39
CA GLN A 313 17.29 35.86 -2.58
C GLN A 313 16.90 37.09 -3.44
N GLY A 314 15.61 37.43 -3.50
CA GLY A 314 15.11 38.63 -4.19
C GLY A 314 15.44 39.96 -3.50
N ARG A 315 15.66 39.97 -2.17
CA ARG A 315 16.04 41.18 -1.41
C ARG A 315 17.54 41.55 -1.47
N ARG A 316 18.38 40.79 -2.19
CA ARG A 316 19.82 41.09 -2.36
C ARG A 316 20.17 41.93 -3.59
N ARG A 317 19.19 42.57 -4.25
CA ARG A 317 19.44 43.72 -5.16
C ARG A 317 18.37 44.78 -4.93
N PRO A 318 18.78 45.98 -4.50
CA PRO A 318 19.03 47.07 -5.44
C PRO A 318 20.46 47.61 -5.23
N GLY A 319 21.24 47.89 -6.27
CA GLY A 319 21.04 49.07 -7.10
C GLY A 319 22.03 50.15 -6.64
N GLY A 320 23.15 50.24 -7.35
CA GLY A 320 24.19 51.25 -7.11
C GLY A 320 25.03 51.40 -8.37
N GLY A 321 24.41 51.83 -9.46
CA GLY A 321 25.12 52.41 -10.59
C GLY A 321 25.33 53.90 -10.34
N GLY A 322 26.49 54.43 -10.75
CA GLY A 322 26.66 55.87 -10.91
C GLY A 322 28.09 56.41 -10.90
N VAL A 323 28.62 56.64 -12.11
CA VAL A 323 29.46 57.79 -12.53
C VAL A 323 30.91 57.89 -12.02
N ARG A 324 31.89 57.56 -12.88
CA ARG A 324 32.65 58.51 -13.73
C ARG A 324 33.34 57.75 -14.85
#